data_AF-A0A4Z2H019-F1
#
_entry.id   AF-A0A4Z2H019-F1
#
_cell.length_a   1.000
_cell.length_b   1.000
_cell.length_c   1.000
_cell.angle_alpha   90.00
_cell.angle_beta   90.00
_cell.angle_gamma   90.00
#
_symmetry.space_group_name_H-M   'P 1'
#
loop_
_entity.id
_entity.type
_entity.pdbx_description
1 polymer ?
#
loop_
_entity_poly.entity_id
_entity_poly.type
_entity_poly.pdbx_seq_one_letter_code
_entity_poly.pdbx_strand_id
1 'polypeptide(L)'
;MTSRHKDVQTQGRPDIRTSRHKDVQTQGRPDTRTSRHKDVQTQGHPDSRMSRPKDVQTQGRPYTRTSRLKDVQTQGQTKGHPDTKTSRLKDVQTQGRPDLRTSRLKDVQTQGSPDSRTSRLKEVQT
;
A
#
# COMPACT_ATOMS: atom_id res chain seq x y z
N MET A 1 26.42 11.31 1.61
CA MET A 1 25.36 12.25 2.02
C MET A 1 24.00 11.60 1.79
N THR A 2 23.25 11.25 2.84
CA THR A 2 21.85 10.80 2.66
C THR A 2 21.01 12.06 2.54
N SER A 3 20.68 12.48 1.32
CA SER A 3 19.82 13.63 1.11
C SER A 3 18.42 13.35 1.69
N ARG A 4 18.17 13.87 2.89
CA ARG A 4 16.85 13.86 3.53
C ARG A 4 16.00 14.91 2.82
N HIS A 5 15.50 14.57 1.64
CA HIS A 5 14.38 15.33 1.08
C HIS A 5 13.17 15.05 1.97
N LYS A 6 12.51 16.12 2.41
CA LYS A 6 11.37 15.99 3.32
C LYS A 6 10.25 15.25 2.61
N ASP A 7 9.89 15.68 1.40
CA ASP A 7 8.69 15.22 0.69
C ASP A 7 8.97 15.02 -0.80
N VAL A 8 8.27 14.07 -1.44
CA VAL A 8 8.26 13.89 -2.90
C VAL A 8 6.84 13.95 -3.39
N GLN A 9 6.55 14.86 -4.31
CA GLN A 9 5.25 15.00 -4.97
C GLN A 9 5.39 14.78 -6.46
N THR A 10 4.48 14.01 -7.06
CA THR A 10 4.52 13.77 -8.51
C THR A 10 3.13 13.47 -9.06
N GLN A 11 2.87 13.89 -10.29
CA GLN A 11 1.58 13.73 -10.96
C GLN A 11 1.76 13.10 -12.36
N GLY A 12 0.70 12.46 -12.85
CA GLY A 12 0.64 11.91 -14.21
C GLY A 12 1.05 10.44 -14.29
N ARG A 13 1.98 10.12 -15.19
CA ARG A 13 2.54 8.76 -15.38
C ARG A 13 4.06 8.72 -15.12
N PRO A 14 4.54 9.17 -13.95
CA PRO A 14 5.96 9.20 -13.67
C PRO A 14 6.49 7.83 -13.23
N ASP A 15 7.74 7.55 -13.58
CA ASP A 15 8.54 6.49 -12.99
C ASP A 15 9.36 7.05 -11.82
N ILE A 16 9.06 6.61 -10.59
CA ILE A 16 9.62 7.21 -9.38
C ILE A 16 10.39 6.18 -8.58
N ARG A 17 11.63 6.54 -8.19
CA ARG A 17 12.44 5.73 -7.27
C ARG A 17 12.92 6.60 -6.12
N THR A 18 12.44 6.33 -4.92
CA THR A 18 12.77 7.12 -3.72
C THR A 18 13.22 6.21 -2.57
N SER A 19 14.17 6.69 -1.78
CA SER A 19 14.72 5.93 -0.65
C SER A 19 14.98 6.87 0.52
N ARG A 20 14.53 6.48 1.72
CA ARG A 20 14.73 7.23 2.97
C ARG A 20 14.11 8.64 2.96
N HIS A 21 12.86 8.78 2.55
CA HIS A 21 12.11 10.03 2.74
C HIS A 21 11.15 9.90 3.93
N LYS A 22 10.61 11.04 4.36
CA LYS A 22 9.47 11.01 5.29
C LYS A 22 8.24 10.64 4.48
N ASP A 23 7.91 11.48 3.50
CA ASP A 23 6.60 11.44 2.85
C ASP A 23 6.73 11.37 1.32
N VAL A 24 5.90 10.53 0.70
CA VAL A 24 5.79 10.40 -0.77
C VAL A 24 4.32 10.49 -1.15
N GLN A 25 3.98 11.45 -2.01
CA GLN A 25 2.64 11.64 -2.54
C GLN A 25 2.66 11.55 -4.05
N THR A 26 1.84 10.66 -4.62
CA THR A 26 1.77 10.48 -6.07
C THR A 26 0.32 10.37 -6.55
N GLN A 27 0.03 10.98 -7.71
CA GLN A 27 -1.30 10.98 -8.31
C GLN A 27 -1.25 10.56 -9.78
N GLY A 28 -2.27 9.83 -10.23
CA GLY A 28 -2.43 9.42 -11.62
C GLY A 28 -2.20 7.93 -11.83
N ARG A 29 -1.25 7.57 -12.71
CA ARG A 29 -0.81 6.19 -12.92
C ARG A 29 0.72 6.07 -12.78
N PRO A 30 1.27 6.40 -11.59
CA PRO A 30 2.70 6.34 -11.37
C PRO A 30 3.17 4.89 -11.17
N ASP A 31 4.37 4.61 -11.66
CA ASP A 31 5.11 3.40 -11.32
C ASP A 31 6.15 3.76 -10.26
N THR A 32 5.88 3.38 -9.00
CA THR A 32 6.68 3.82 -7.85
C THR A 32 7.46 2.67 -7.24
N ARG A 33 8.73 2.93 -6.90
CA ARG A 33 9.56 2.07 -6.06
C ARG A 33 10.06 2.86 -4.87
N THR A 34 9.58 2.50 -3.69
CA THR A 34 9.90 3.23 -2.46
C THR A 34 10.51 2.31 -1.41
N SER A 35 11.53 2.80 -0.70
CA SER A 35 12.21 2.05 0.35
C SER A 35 12.44 2.91 1.60
N ARG A 36 12.05 2.37 2.77
CA ARG A 36 12.23 2.99 4.10
C ARG A 36 11.62 4.39 4.20
N HIS A 37 10.31 4.45 4.00
CA HIS A 37 9.53 5.69 4.16
C HIS A 37 8.70 5.65 5.43
N LYS A 38 8.31 6.82 5.94
CA LYS A 38 7.27 6.86 6.97
C LYS A 38 5.93 6.69 6.28
N ASP A 39 5.57 7.65 5.43
CA ASP A 39 4.22 7.76 4.90
C ASP A 39 4.25 7.75 3.37
N VAL A 40 3.41 6.91 2.75
CA VAL A 40 3.24 6.84 1.30
C VAL A 40 1.77 6.98 0.97
N GLN A 41 1.42 8.02 0.21
CA GLN A 41 0.08 8.26 -0.28
C GLN A 41 0.03 8.19 -1.80
N THR A 42 -0.87 7.38 -2.32
CA THR A 42 -1.04 7.26 -3.78
C THR A 42 -2.50 7.24 -4.19
N GLN A 43 -2.83 7.99 -5.24
CA GLN A 43 -4.18 8.09 -5.78
C GLN A 43 -4.23 7.73 -7.28
N GLY A 44 -5.28 7.04 -7.70
CA GLY A 44 -5.56 6.71 -9.10
C GLY A 44 -5.37 5.23 -9.43
N HIS A 45 -4.48 4.92 -10.38
CA HIS A 45 -4.12 3.56 -10.79
C HIS A 45 -2.61 3.32 -10.71
N PRO A 46 -2.00 3.41 -9.52
CA PRO A 46 -0.56 3.21 -9.38
C PRO A 46 -0.15 1.73 -9.44
N ASP A 47 1.05 1.45 -9.95
CA ASP A 47 1.82 0.25 -9.60
C ASP A 47 2.89 0.68 -8.58
N SER A 48 2.81 0.14 -7.36
CA SER A 48 3.70 0.53 -6.27
C SER A 48 4.41 -0.67 -5.66
N ARG A 49 5.74 -0.61 -5.63
CA ARG A 49 6.60 -1.58 -4.93
C ARG A 49 7.28 -0.92 -3.75
N MET A 50 6.98 -1.45 -2.57
CA MET A 50 7.32 -0.82 -1.31
C MET A 50 8.09 -1.75 -0.38
N SER A 51 9.17 -1.23 0.22
CA SER A 51 10.00 -1.98 1.16
C SER A 51 10.13 -1.22 2.48
N ARG A 52 9.54 -1.77 3.55
CA ARG A 52 9.56 -1.19 4.89
C ARG A 52 8.96 0.23 5.00
N PRO A 53 7.81 0.56 4.37
CA PRO A 53 7.07 1.74 4.83
C PRO A 53 6.57 1.52 6.26
N LYS A 54 6.22 2.61 6.95
CA LYS A 54 5.43 2.51 8.18
C LYS A 54 3.96 2.45 7.81
N ASP A 55 3.52 3.47 7.06
CA ASP A 55 2.13 3.73 6.76
C ASP A 55 1.95 3.90 5.24
N VAL A 56 0.92 3.24 4.71
CA VAL A 56 0.57 3.30 3.28
C VAL A 56 -0.91 3.58 3.15
N GLN A 57 -1.25 4.68 2.47
CA GLN A 57 -2.60 5.01 2.11
C GLN A 57 -2.75 4.99 0.59
N THR A 58 -3.69 4.17 0.10
CA THR A 58 -3.93 4.09 -1.35
C THR A 58 -5.41 4.21 -1.69
N GLN A 59 -5.72 5.00 -2.72
CA GLN A 59 -7.08 5.22 -3.21
C GLN A 59 -7.19 4.95 -4.72
N GLY A 60 -8.31 4.35 -5.14
CA GLY A 60 -8.62 4.07 -6.55
C GLY A 60 -8.49 2.58 -6.91
N ARG A 61 -7.74 2.24 -7.96
CA ARG A 61 -7.41 0.85 -8.32
C ARG A 61 -5.90 0.61 -8.33
N PRO A 62 -5.27 0.62 -7.16
CA PRO A 62 -3.86 0.32 -7.06
C PRO A 62 -3.52 -1.14 -7.27
N TYR A 63 -2.33 -1.36 -7.82
CA TYR A 63 -1.57 -2.58 -7.62
C TYR A 63 -0.43 -2.29 -6.64
N THR A 64 -0.43 -2.95 -5.48
CA THR A 64 0.60 -2.73 -4.46
C THR A 64 1.30 -4.02 -4.08
N ARG A 65 2.63 -3.95 -4.02
CA ARG A 65 3.46 -5.04 -3.49
C ARG A 65 4.36 -4.53 -2.38
N THR A 66 4.21 -5.10 -1.19
CA THR A 66 4.93 -4.67 0.00
C THR A 66 5.70 -5.84 0.64
N SER A 67 6.94 -5.62 1.08
CA SER A 67 7.74 -6.69 1.72
C SER A 67 7.54 -6.76 3.24
N ARG A 68 7.55 -5.62 3.91
CA ARG A 68 7.25 -5.50 5.34
C ARG A 68 6.54 -4.18 5.53
N LEU A 69 5.44 -4.22 6.24
CA LEU A 69 4.73 -3.03 6.64
C LEU A 69 4.34 -3.15 8.10
N LYS A 70 4.16 -1.99 8.73
CA LYS A 70 3.36 -1.94 9.95
C LYS A 70 1.90 -1.90 9.53
N ASP A 71 1.48 -0.81 8.90
CA ASP A 71 0.05 -0.50 8.80
C ASP A 71 -0.34 -0.13 7.34
N VAL A 72 -1.37 -0.81 6.78
CA VAL A 72 -1.98 -0.47 5.47
C VAL A 72 -3.38 0.10 5.68
N GLN A 73 -3.68 1.20 4.99
CA GLN A 73 -5.05 1.60 4.73
C GLN A 73 -5.32 1.69 3.22
N THR A 74 -6.14 0.78 2.69
CA THR A 74 -6.53 0.78 1.28
C THR A 74 -8.01 1.07 1.15
N GLN A 75 -8.35 2.17 0.49
CA GLN A 75 -9.74 2.51 0.17
C GLN A 75 -9.97 2.34 -1.34
N GLY A 76 -10.57 1.20 -1.71
CA GLY A 76 -11.04 0.98 -3.07
C GLY A 76 -12.46 1.53 -3.22
N GLN A 77 -12.70 2.42 -4.17
CA GLN A 77 -14.08 2.74 -4.55
C GLN A 77 -14.72 1.47 -5.14
N THR A 78 -15.96 1.22 -4.77
CA THR A 78 -16.79 0.02 -5.01
C THR A 78 -16.86 -0.50 -6.45
N LYS A 79 -16.35 0.23 -7.43
CA LYS A 79 -16.26 -0.21 -8.82
C LYS A 79 -14.93 -0.90 -9.18
N GLY A 80 -13.91 -0.80 -8.33
CA GLY A 80 -12.54 -1.28 -8.61
C GLY A 80 -12.06 -2.46 -7.78
N HIS A 81 -11.21 -3.28 -8.39
CA HIS A 81 -10.47 -4.37 -7.74
C HIS A 81 -9.05 -3.89 -7.46
N PRO A 82 -8.77 -3.35 -6.27
CA PRO A 82 -7.40 -3.09 -5.85
C PRO A 82 -6.72 -4.41 -5.47
N ASP A 83 -5.49 -4.61 -5.97
CA ASP A 83 -4.69 -5.80 -5.72
C ASP A 83 -3.56 -5.48 -4.74
N THR A 84 -3.50 -6.20 -3.63
CA THR A 84 -2.45 -5.99 -2.62
C THR A 84 -1.75 -7.30 -2.29
N LYS A 85 -0.41 -7.32 -2.44
CA LYS A 85 0.44 -8.46 -2.08
C LYS A 85 1.44 -8.05 -1.00
N THR A 86 1.37 -8.68 0.18
CA THR A 86 2.32 -8.37 1.26
C THR A 86 2.90 -9.57 1.98
N SER A 87 4.21 -9.55 2.25
CA SER A 87 4.86 -10.67 2.95
C SER A 87 4.68 -10.63 4.47
N ARG A 88 4.71 -9.44 5.09
CA ARG A 88 4.44 -9.26 6.53
C ARG A 88 3.68 -7.97 6.78
N LEU A 89 2.51 -8.09 7.38
CA LEU A 89 1.65 -6.98 7.82
C LEU A 89 1.40 -7.12 9.32
N LYS A 90 1.33 -5.99 10.02
CA LYS A 90 0.65 -5.96 11.32
C LYS A 90 -0.83 -5.76 11.05
N ASP A 91 -1.18 -4.58 10.55
CA ASP A 91 -2.57 -4.13 10.53
C ASP A 91 -2.98 -3.76 9.10
N VAL A 92 -4.17 -4.17 8.72
CA VAL A 92 -4.77 -3.85 7.41
C VAL A 92 -6.20 -3.40 7.62
N GLN A 93 -6.51 -2.22 7.13
CA GLN A 93 -7.89 -1.76 6.97
C GLN A 93 -8.20 -1.60 5.49
N THR A 94 -9.20 -2.33 5.00
CA THR A 94 -9.66 -2.18 3.61
C THR A 94 -11.16 -1.96 3.49
N GLN A 95 -11.56 -1.19 2.48
CA GLN A 95 -12.95 -0.97 2.11
C GLN A 95 -13.17 -1.32 0.63
N GLY A 96 -14.29 -1.98 0.33
CA GLY A 96 -14.73 -2.33 -1.03
C GLY A 96 -14.57 -3.80 -1.39
N ARG A 97 -14.04 -4.10 -2.58
CA ARG A 97 -13.77 -5.46 -3.08
C ARG A 97 -12.29 -5.68 -3.41
N PRO A 98 -11.39 -5.61 -2.41
CA PRO A 98 -9.97 -5.80 -2.63
C PRO A 98 -9.59 -7.27 -2.78
N ASP A 99 -8.57 -7.53 -3.60
CA ASP A 99 -7.88 -8.82 -3.69
C ASP A 99 -6.60 -8.77 -2.85
N LEU A 100 -6.60 -9.45 -1.71
CA LEU A 100 -5.52 -9.43 -0.73
C LEU A 100 -4.77 -10.76 -0.71
N ARG A 101 -3.46 -10.72 -0.90
CA ARG A 101 -2.57 -11.88 -0.66
C ARG A 101 -1.53 -11.55 0.38
N THR A 102 -1.57 -12.25 1.52
CA THR A 102 -0.63 -12.01 2.62
C THR A 102 0.06 -13.28 3.10
N SER A 103 1.38 -13.24 3.33
CA SER A 103 2.10 -14.42 3.85
C SER A 103 2.04 -14.51 5.38
N ARG A 104 2.07 -13.38 6.07
CA ARG A 104 1.89 -13.28 7.53
C ARG A 104 1.14 -11.98 7.84
N LEU A 105 0.02 -12.12 8.52
CA LEU A 105 -0.85 -11.03 8.92
C LEU A 105 -1.15 -11.20 10.41
N LYS A 106 -1.10 -10.10 11.17
CA LYS A 106 -1.56 -10.12 12.56
C LYS A 106 -3.05 -9.87 12.58
N ASP A 107 -3.45 -8.67 12.15
CA ASP A 107 -4.79 -8.14 12.31
C ASP A 107 -5.29 -7.61 10.97
N VAL A 108 -6.55 -7.93 10.65
CA VAL A 108 -7.22 -7.46 9.44
C VAL A 108 -8.64 -7.05 9.76
N GLN A 109 -9.00 -5.86 9.29
CA GLN A 109 -10.35 -5.35 9.29
C GLN A 109 -10.74 -5.03 7.85
N THR A 110 -11.82 -5.65 7.37
CA THR A 110 -12.29 -5.41 6.01
C THR A 110 -13.78 -5.12 6.00
N GLN A 111 -14.17 -4.09 5.26
CA GLN A 111 -15.56 -3.69 5.08
C GLN A 111 -15.92 -3.85 3.60
N GLY A 112 -16.85 -4.75 3.28
CA GLY A 112 -17.27 -5.08 1.92
C GLY A 112 -17.07 -6.56 1.57
N SER A 113 -16.74 -6.86 0.32
CA SER A 113 -16.59 -8.24 -0.17
C SER A 113 -15.18 -8.47 -0.71
N PRO A 114 -14.18 -8.64 0.17
CA PRO A 114 -12.80 -8.92 -0.24
C PRO A 114 -12.62 -10.37 -0.71
N ASP A 115 -11.73 -10.59 -1.67
CA ASP A 115 -11.10 -11.90 -1.87
C ASP A 115 -9.75 -11.89 -1.13
N SER A 116 -9.59 -12.73 -0.12
CA SER A 116 -8.40 -12.75 0.73
C SER A 116 -7.78 -14.13 0.83
N ARG A 117 -6.48 -14.21 0.55
CA ARG A 117 -5.66 -15.41 0.76
C ARG A 117 -4.51 -15.12 1.71
N THR A 118 -4.50 -15.80 2.86
CA THR A 118 -3.46 -15.61 3.87
C THR A 118 -2.79 -16.93 4.27
N SER A 119 -1.45 -16.99 4.21
CA SER A 119 -0.69 -18.20 4.54
C SER A 119 -0.51 -18.42 6.05
N ARG A 120 -0.61 -17.37 6.87
CA ARG A 120 -0.56 -17.45 8.33
C ARG A 120 -1.26 -16.23 8.95
N LEU A 121 -2.39 -16.47 9.61
CA LEU A 121 -3.20 -15.48 10.31
C LEU A 121 -3.04 -15.65 11.82
N LYS A 122 -3.06 -14.54 12.57
CA LYS A 122 -3.17 -14.58 14.03
C LYS A 122 -4.53 -14.13 14.54
N GLU A 123 -5.18 -13.18 13.87
CA GLU A 123 -6.50 -12.69 14.24
C GLU A 123 -7.24 -12.16 13.00
N VAL A 124 -8.57 -12.33 12.95
CA VAL A 124 -9.46 -11.79 11.91
C VAL A 124 -10.66 -11.18 12.61
N GLN A 125 -10.92 -9.90 12.37
CA GLN A 125 -12.13 -9.22 12.84
C GLN A 125 -12.94 -8.80 11.62
N THR A 126 -14.13 -9.36 11.47
CA THR A 126 -15.10 -9.08 10.38
C THR A 126 -16.09 -8.01 10.80
#